data_AF-A0AAV5KZL1-F1
#
_entry.id   AF-A0AAV5KZL1-F1
#
_cell.length_a   1.000
_cell.length_b   1.000
_cell.length_c   1.000
_cell.angle_alpha   90.00
_cell.angle_beta   90.00
_cell.angle_gamma   90.00
#
_symmetry.space_group_name_H-M   'P 1'
#
loop_
_entity.id
_entity.type
_entity.pdbx_description
1 polymer ?
#
loop_
_entity_poly.entity_id
_entity_poly.type
_entity_poly.pdbx_seq_one_letter_code
_entity_poly.pdbx_strand_id
1 'polypeptide(L)'
;MSYKKLPEDVKPGMVILCSDGTISFKVLSCDKKMGLVHCRCENSAVLGERKNVNLPGVIVDLPTLTDKDKDDILKWGIPNQIDMIALSFVRKGSDLVEVRKLLGAHAKNILLMSKVENQEGVANFDDILANSDAFMVARGDLGMEIPIEKIFLAQKVMVYKCNIQGKPVVTATQMLESMIKSPRPTRAEATDVANAVLDGTDCVMLSGETAAGAYPELAVLTMAKICVEAESTLDYGDVFKRVMEHSPVPMSPLESLASSAVRTANSARAALILVLTRGGSTAKLVAKYRPGMPILSVVVPEIKTDSFDWSCSNEAPARHSLIFRGLLPLLYAGSARASHEETTEEALEFAIQHAKAKGMCKKGDSVVALHRIGTASVIKILTVN
;
A
#
# COMPACT_ATOMS: atom_id res chain seq x y z
N MET A 1 22.30 1.15 -25.07
CA MET A 1 20.95 1.56 -24.60
C MET A 1 19.89 0.74 -25.32
N SER A 2 18.91 0.21 -24.59
CA SER A 2 17.82 -0.61 -25.14
C SER A 2 16.70 0.22 -25.77
N TYR A 3 16.48 1.45 -25.29
CA TYR A 3 15.42 2.34 -25.79
C TYR A 3 15.80 2.97 -27.15
N LYS A 4 15.17 2.49 -28.23
CA LYS A 4 15.51 2.88 -29.61
C LYS A 4 15.05 4.28 -29.99
N LYS A 5 13.98 4.78 -29.37
CA LYS A 5 13.42 6.12 -29.63
C LYS A 5 14.14 7.24 -28.88
N LEU A 6 15.22 6.94 -28.14
CA LEU A 6 15.99 7.93 -27.38
C LEU A 6 16.32 9.21 -28.19
N PRO A 7 16.83 9.15 -29.44
CA PRO A 7 17.15 10.34 -30.23
C PRO A 7 15.94 11.15 -30.71
N GLU A 8 14.76 10.56 -30.68
CA GLU A 8 13.50 11.22 -31.04
C GLU A 8 12.93 12.01 -29.86
N ASP A 9 13.06 11.46 -28.65
CA ASP A 9 12.37 11.95 -27.46
C ASP A 9 13.20 12.92 -26.62
N VAL A 10 14.54 12.83 -26.66
CA VAL A 10 15.42 13.79 -25.99
C VAL A 10 15.78 14.97 -26.89
N LYS A 11 16.06 16.12 -26.29
CA LYS A 11 16.41 17.37 -26.99
C LYS A 11 17.72 17.95 -26.45
N PRO A 12 18.47 18.72 -27.26
CA PRO A 12 19.60 19.51 -26.75
C PRO A 12 19.23 20.29 -25.50
N GLY A 13 20.09 20.24 -24.50
CA GLY A 13 19.86 20.86 -23.20
C GLY A 13 19.16 19.97 -22.17
N MET A 14 18.62 18.81 -22.55
CA MET A 14 18.07 17.85 -21.58
C MET A 14 19.17 17.11 -20.83
N VAL A 15 18.79 16.50 -19.71
CA VAL A 15 19.68 15.68 -18.88
C VAL A 15 19.27 14.21 -19.04
N ILE A 16 20.26 13.33 -19.17
CA ILE A 16 20.10 11.89 -19.12
C ILE A 16 20.86 11.41 -17.89
N LEU A 17 20.19 10.67 -17.02
CA LEU A 17 20.78 10.15 -15.78
C LEU A 17 21.04 8.66 -15.95
N CYS A 18 22.17 8.16 -15.47
CA CYS A 18 22.56 6.76 -15.60
C CYS A 18 23.13 6.22 -14.27
N SER A 19 22.90 4.93 -14.02
CA SER A 19 23.34 4.23 -12.81
C SER A 19 22.80 4.91 -11.55
N ASP A 20 21.46 4.94 -11.42
CA ASP A 20 20.76 5.55 -10.29
C ASP A 20 21.17 7.01 -10.05
N GLY A 21 21.45 7.75 -11.13
CA GLY A 21 21.85 9.16 -11.07
C GLY A 21 23.30 9.44 -10.79
N THR A 22 24.09 8.39 -10.55
CA THR A 22 25.52 8.55 -10.26
C THR A 22 26.25 9.19 -11.43
N ILE A 23 25.76 9.04 -12.67
CA ILE A 23 26.29 9.69 -13.87
C ILE A 23 25.22 10.57 -14.49
N SER A 24 25.57 11.82 -14.80
CA SER A 24 24.73 12.80 -15.48
C SER A 24 25.32 13.19 -16.83
N PHE A 25 24.48 13.14 -17.86
CA PHE A 25 24.82 13.51 -19.23
C PHE A 25 23.96 14.68 -19.69
N LYS A 26 24.60 15.74 -20.18
CA LYS A 26 23.92 16.84 -20.87
C LYS A 26 23.84 16.54 -22.36
N VAL A 27 22.62 16.50 -22.90
CA VAL A 27 22.40 16.31 -24.34
C VAL A 27 22.89 17.53 -25.10
N LEU A 28 23.80 17.33 -26.05
CA LEU A 28 24.33 18.38 -26.93
C LEU A 28 23.60 18.41 -28.28
N SER A 29 23.42 17.24 -28.90
CA SER A 29 22.73 17.10 -30.18
C SER A 29 22.14 15.69 -30.35
N CYS A 30 21.11 15.57 -31.19
CA CYS A 30 20.45 14.31 -31.50
C CYS A 30 20.52 14.06 -33.02
N ASP A 31 21.04 12.91 -33.42
CA ASP A 31 20.99 12.44 -34.82
C ASP A 31 19.94 11.33 -34.93
N LYS A 32 18.75 11.72 -35.41
CA LYS A 32 17.62 10.80 -35.59
C LYS A 32 17.85 9.78 -36.70
N LYS A 33 18.66 10.12 -37.71
CA LYS A 33 18.91 9.21 -38.85
C LYS A 33 19.88 8.10 -38.45
N MET A 34 20.92 8.45 -37.71
CA MET A 34 21.90 7.48 -37.21
C MET A 34 21.45 6.79 -35.91
N GLY A 35 20.40 7.28 -35.27
CA GLY A 35 19.92 6.75 -33.99
C GLY A 35 20.86 7.09 -32.83
N LEU A 36 21.56 8.22 -32.89
CA LEU A 36 22.61 8.61 -31.92
C LEU A 36 22.23 9.88 -31.14
N VAL A 37 22.68 9.95 -29.90
CA VAL A 37 22.60 11.15 -29.06
C VAL A 37 24.00 11.50 -28.59
N HIS A 38 24.45 12.70 -28.91
CA HIS A 38 25.73 13.21 -28.46
C HIS A 38 25.54 13.94 -27.14
N CYS A 39 26.26 13.48 -26.12
CA CYS A 39 26.17 14.04 -24.78
C CYS A 39 27.54 14.45 -24.25
N ARG A 40 27.55 15.40 -23.33
CA ARG A 40 28.68 15.70 -22.45
C ARG A 40 28.42 15.07 -21.09
N CYS A 41 29.40 14.33 -20.56
CA CYS A 41 29.34 13.84 -19.19
C CYS A 41 29.61 15.02 -18.24
N GLU A 42 28.72 15.27 -17.29
CA GLU A 42 28.80 16.42 -16.37
C GLU A 42 29.57 16.09 -15.08
N ASN A 43 29.86 14.81 -14.83
CA ASN A 43 30.59 14.35 -13.65
C ASN A 43 31.43 13.09 -13.93
N SER A 44 32.30 12.72 -12.99
CA SER A 44 33.11 11.49 -13.06
C SER A 44 32.52 10.41 -12.16
N ALA A 45 32.29 9.20 -12.70
CA ALA A 45 31.95 8.01 -11.93
C ALA A 45 32.25 6.73 -12.73
N VAL A 46 32.23 5.58 -12.06
CA VAL A 46 32.41 4.27 -12.70
C VAL A 46 31.09 3.81 -13.31
N LEU A 47 31.10 3.55 -14.62
CA LEU A 47 29.96 2.95 -15.32
C LEU A 47 30.12 1.42 -15.36
N GLY A 48 29.20 0.72 -14.71
CA GLY A 48 29.11 -0.75 -14.79
C GLY A 48 28.30 -1.25 -15.98
N GLU A 49 28.12 -2.56 -16.06
CA GLU A 49 27.28 -3.19 -17.08
C GLU A 49 25.78 -3.04 -16.78
N ARG A 50 24.96 -2.94 -17.84
CA ARG A 50 23.49 -2.97 -17.79
C ARG A 50 22.86 -2.01 -16.78
N LYS A 51 23.46 -0.83 -16.59
CA LYS A 51 22.93 0.21 -15.71
C LYS A 51 21.64 0.81 -16.26
N ASN A 52 20.73 1.16 -15.34
CA ASN A 52 19.50 1.89 -15.65
C ASN A 52 19.81 3.29 -16.19
N VAL A 53 18.84 3.84 -16.90
CA VAL A 53 18.87 5.18 -17.45
C VAL A 53 17.50 5.82 -17.28
N ASN A 54 17.52 7.05 -16.79
CA ASN A 54 16.34 7.87 -16.52
C ASN A 54 16.38 9.10 -17.44
N LEU A 55 15.20 9.53 -17.89
CA LEU A 55 15.04 10.61 -18.87
C LEU A 55 14.09 11.69 -18.31
N PRO A 56 14.54 12.49 -17.31
CA PRO A 56 13.67 13.43 -16.62
C PRO A 56 12.96 14.39 -17.59
N GLY A 57 11.65 14.48 -17.46
CA GLY A 57 10.78 15.31 -18.29
C GLY A 57 10.49 14.76 -19.69
N VAL A 58 10.89 13.53 -19.99
CA VAL A 58 10.52 12.82 -21.22
C VAL A 58 9.37 11.85 -20.96
N ILE A 59 8.35 11.89 -21.81
CA ILE A 59 7.32 10.84 -21.85
C ILE A 59 7.91 9.67 -22.64
N VAL A 60 8.32 8.63 -21.92
CA VAL A 60 8.95 7.44 -22.50
C VAL A 60 7.86 6.54 -23.08
N ASP A 61 7.93 6.28 -24.39
CA ASP A 61 6.98 5.42 -25.11
C ASP A 61 7.41 3.95 -25.04
N LEU A 62 7.28 3.39 -23.84
CA LEU A 62 7.37 1.95 -23.58
C LEU A 62 5.97 1.38 -23.27
N PRO A 63 5.70 0.11 -23.64
CA PRO A 63 4.46 -0.55 -23.26
C PRO A 63 4.35 -0.65 -21.73
N THR A 64 3.13 -0.67 -21.20
CA THR A 64 2.86 -0.90 -19.77
C THR A 64 3.48 -2.20 -19.27
N LEU A 65 3.33 -3.25 -20.07
CA LEU A 65 3.85 -4.58 -19.79
C LEU A 65 4.70 -5.06 -20.96
N THR A 66 5.92 -5.47 -20.67
CA THR A 66 6.75 -6.22 -21.60
C THR A 66 6.23 -7.66 -21.73
N ASP A 67 6.69 -8.39 -22.75
CA ASP A 67 6.33 -9.81 -22.88
C ASP A 67 6.85 -10.66 -21.71
N LYS A 68 7.98 -10.25 -21.11
CA LYS A 68 8.49 -10.85 -19.88
C LYS A 68 7.56 -10.59 -18.70
N ASP A 69 7.06 -9.37 -18.53
CA ASP A 69 6.14 -9.06 -17.42
C ASP A 69 4.84 -9.87 -17.53
N LYS A 70 4.32 -10.04 -18.76
CA LYS A 70 3.16 -10.90 -19.02
C LYS A 70 3.46 -12.36 -18.67
N ASP A 71 4.64 -12.86 -19.02
CA ASP A 71 5.10 -14.21 -18.69
C ASP A 71 5.18 -14.41 -17.17
N ASP A 72 5.84 -13.48 -16.46
CA ASP A 72 6.00 -13.50 -15.02
C ASP A 72 4.63 -13.50 -14.31
N ILE A 73 3.69 -12.67 -14.77
CA ILE A 73 2.32 -12.63 -14.21
C ILE A 73 1.55 -13.93 -14.49
N LEU A 74 1.49 -14.37 -15.76
CA LEU A 74 0.62 -15.45 -16.19
C LEU A 74 1.15 -16.84 -15.81
N LYS A 75 2.47 -17.04 -15.91
CA LYS A 75 3.10 -18.36 -15.73
C LYS A 75 3.69 -18.57 -14.35
N TRP A 76 3.98 -17.49 -13.61
CA TRP A 76 4.53 -17.60 -12.26
C TRP A 76 3.59 -17.01 -11.21
N GLY A 77 3.15 -15.76 -11.35
CA GLY A 77 2.35 -15.06 -10.35
C GLY A 77 1.00 -15.72 -10.07
N ILE A 78 0.19 -15.93 -11.11
CA ILE A 78 -1.14 -16.55 -10.98
C ILE A 78 -1.05 -17.99 -10.43
N PRO A 79 -0.19 -18.88 -10.96
CA PRO A 79 -0.05 -20.24 -10.42
C PRO A 79 0.40 -20.28 -8.95
N ASN A 80 1.22 -19.32 -8.51
CA ASN A 80 1.65 -19.20 -7.12
C ASN A 80 0.66 -18.44 -6.22
N GLN A 81 -0.50 -18.05 -6.74
CA GLN A 81 -1.57 -17.38 -5.98
C GLN A 81 -1.07 -16.13 -5.23
N ILE A 82 -0.25 -15.30 -5.89
CA ILE A 82 0.20 -14.03 -5.31
C ILE A 82 -0.99 -13.16 -4.90
N ASP A 83 -0.85 -12.40 -3.81
CA ASP A 83 -1.91 -11.52 -3.34
C ASP A 83 -1.91 -10.15 -4.03
N MET A 84 -0.77 -9.74 -4.60
CA MET A 84 -0.61 -8.39 -5.11
C MET A 84 0.54 -8.25 -6.10
N ILE A 85 0.39 -7.33 -7.05
CA ILE A 85 1.41 -6.91 -7.99
C ILE A 85 1.75 -5.43 -7.71
N ALA A 86 3.01 -5.16 -7.40
CA ALA A 86 3.54 -3.80 -7.39
C ALA A 86 3.98 -3.42 -8.82
N LEU A 87 3.07 -2.79 -9.56
CA LEU A 87 3.28 -2.45 -10.96
C LEU A 87 4.21 -1.24 -11.08
N SER A 88 5.33 -1.41 -11.79
CA SER A 88 6.35 -0.38 -11.95
C SER A 88 5.99 0.61 -13.06
N PHE A 89 6.49 1.84 -12.94
CA PHE A 89 6.37 2.92 -13.92
C PHE A 89 4.94 3.17 -14.41
N VAL A 90 3.98 3.16 -13.48
CA VAL A 90 2.58 3.45 -13.82
C VAL A 90 2.44 4.92 -14.15
N ARG A 91 1.92 5.21 -15.35
CA ARG A 91 1.84 6.57 -15.90
C ARG A 91 0.41 7.11 -15.95
N LYS A 92 -0.58 6.23 -16.06
CA LYS A 92 -1.99 6.59 -16.27
C LYS A 92 -2.92 5.45 -15.84
N GLY A 93 -4.20 5.75 -15.62
CA GLY A 93 -5.22 4.79 -15.22
C GLY A 93 -5.41 3.65 -16.21
N SER A 94 -5.23 3.90 -17.52
CA SER A 94 -5.36 2.88 -18.56
C SER A 94 -4.30 1.78 -18.48
N ASP A 95 -3.14 2.05 -17.88
CA ASP A 95 -2.11 1.04 -17.62
C ASP A 95 -2.67 -0.07 -16.69
N LEU A 96 -3.44 0.32 -15.65
CA LEU A 96 -4.07 -0.61 -14.72
C LEU A 96 -5.21 -1.37 -15.36
N VAL A 97 -5.98 -0.72 -16.23
CA VAL A 97 -7.05 -1.37 -16.99
C VAL A 97 -6.48 -2.49 -17.88
N GLU A 98 -5.31 -2.25 -18.50
CA GLU A 98 -4.59 -3.26 -19.28
C GLU A 98 -4.18 -4.46 -18.43
N VAL A 99 -3.57 -4.22 -17.26
CA VAL A 99 -3.16 -5.30 -16.34
C VAL A 99 -4.37 -6.07 -15.81
N ARG A 100 -5.47 -5.38 -15.46
CA ARG A 100 -6.73 -6.02 -15.07
C ARG A 100 -7.28 -6.94 -16.14
N LYS A 101 -7.24 -6.50 -17.39
CA LYS A 101 -7.68 -7.31 -18.53
C LYS A 101 -6.81 -8.56 -18.70
N LEU A 102 -5.49 -8.44 -18.51
CA LEU A 102 -4.57 -9.57 -18.52
C LEU A 102 -4.87 -10.59 -17.41
N LEU A 103 -5.16 -10.12 -16.20
CA LEU A 103 -5.48 -10.96 -15.05
C LEU A 103 -6.85 -11.68 -15.17
N GLY A 104 -7.78 -11.15 -15.95
CA GLY A 104 -9.10 -11.74 -16.17
C GLY A 104 -9.85 -12.03 -14.86
N ALA A 105 -10.29 -13.28 -14.66
CA ALA A 105 -11.01 -13.67 -13.45
C ALA A 105 -10.16 -13.57 -12.17
N HIS A 106 -8.83 -13.66 -12.27
CA HIS A 106 -7.90 -13.58 -11.14
C HIS A 106 -7.79 -12.16 -10.59
N ALA A 107 -8.19 -11.14 -11.36
CA ALA A 107 -8.17 -9.74 -10.93
C ALA A 107 -8.98 -9.46 -9.66
N LYS A 108 -9.91 -10.35 -9.28
CA LYS A 108 -10.69 -10.23 -8.04
C LYS A 108 -9.88 -10.52 -6.78
N ASN A 109 -8.80 -11.29 -6.90
CA ASN A 109 -8.01 -11.78 -5.77
C ASN A 109 -6.58 -11.23 -5.76
N ILE A 110 -6.14 -10.53 -6.80
CA ILE A 110 -4.79 -9.97 -6.90
C ILE A 110 -4.90 -8.45 -6.88
N LEU A 111 -4.34 -7.82 -5.85
CA LEU A 111 -4.32 -6.38 -5.76
C LEU A 111 -3.34 -5.75 -6.75
N LEU A 112 -3.66 -4.57 -7.27
CA LEU A 112 -2.73 -3.76 -8.05
C LEU A 112 -2.26 -2.57 -7.21
N MET A 113 -0.97 -2.59 -6.86
CA MET A 113 -0.28 -1.47 -6.23
C MET A 113 0.48 -0.69 -7.30
N SER A 114 0.07 0.55 -7.54
CA SER A 114 0.75 1.41 -8.52
C SER A 114 1.99 2.04 -7.92
N LYS A 115 3.16 1.80 -8.53
CA LYS A 115 4.39 2.50 -8.23
C LYS A 115 4.48 3.75 -9.09
N VAL A 116 4.38 4.91 -8.46
CA VAL A 116 4.50 6.21 -9.13
C VAL A 116 5.95 6.64 -9.09
N GLU A 117 6.61 6.54 -10.24
CA GLU A 117 8.08 6.56 -10.37
C GLU A 117 8.59 7.65 -11.30
N ASN A 118 7.70 8.39 -11.99
CA ASN A 118 8.09 9.42 -12.93
C ASN A 118 7.15 10.63 -12.89
N GLN A 119 7.55 11.69 -13.61
CA GLN A 119 6.81 12.94 -13.66
C GLN A 119 5.39 12.79 -14.23
N GLU A 120 5.21 11.93 -15.23
CA GLU A 120 3.89 11.67 -15.84
C GLU A 120 2.93 11.02 -14.83
N GLY A 121 3.40 10.02 -14.08
CA GLY A 121 2.61 9.37 -13.04
C GLY A 121 2.21 10.33 -11.91
N VAL A 122 3.10 11.28 -11.54
CA VAL A 122 2.75 12.34 -10.58
C VAL A 122 1.68 13.28 -11.15
N ALA A 123 1.79 13.66 -12.44
CA ALA A 123 0.83 14.53 -13.09
C ALA A 123 -0.56 13.89 -13.24
N ASN A 124 -0.60 12.58 -13.52
CA ASN A 124 -1.82 11.79 -13.71
C ASN A 124 -2.28 11.08 -12.43
N PHE A 125 -1.78 11.48 -11.26
CA PHE A 125 -1.95 10.72 -10.03
C PHE A 125 -3.41 10.44 -9.69
N ASP A 126 -4.33 11.37 -9.95
CA ASP A 126 -5.76 11.17 -9.63
C ASP A 126 -6.42 10.07 -10.49
N ASP A 127 -6.01 9.95 -11.76
CA ASP A 127 -6.49 8.88 -12.66
C ASP A 127 -5.91 7.52 -12.26
N ILE A 128 -4.62 7.48 -11.91
CA ILE A 128 -3.99 6.28 -11.35
C ILE A 128 -4.67 5.90 -10.04
N LEU A 129 -4.91 6.89 -9.16
CA LEU A 129 -5.61 6.76 -7.88
C LEU A 129 -6.96 6.11 -8.04
N ALA A 130 -7.77 6.53 -9.01
CA ALA A 130 -9.07 5.92 -9.27
C ALA A 130 -8.97 4.43 -9.64
N ASN A 131 -7.94 4.03 -10.40
CA ASN A 131 -7.83 2.71 -11.02
C ASN A 131 -6.97 1.67 -10.27
N SER A 132 -6.30 2.06 -9.18
CA SER A 132 -5.45 1.14 -8.39
C SER A 132 -6.12 0.67 -7.11
N ASP A 133 -5.69 -0.46 -6.54
CA ASP A 133 -6.14 -0.85 -5.20
C ASP A 133 -5.27 -0.28 -4.10
N ALA A 134 -3.98 -0.09 -4.39
CA ALA A 134 -2.96 0.39 -3.46
C ALA A 134 -1.95 1.28 -4.20
N PHE A 135 -1.13 1.99 -3.44
CA PHE A 135 -0.12 2.91 -3.95
C PHE A 135 1.24 2.67 -3.31
N MET A 136 2.29 2.91 -4.10
CA MET A 136 3.65 3.02 -3.60
C MET A 136 4.25 4.33 -4.06
N VAL A 137 4.68 5.14 -3.10
CA VAL A 137 5.58 6.27 -3.32
C VAL A 137 6.98 5.71 -3.48
N ALA A 138 7.36 5.40 -4.72
CA ALA A 138 8.62 4.75 -5.06
C ALA A 138 9.74 5.79 -5.24
N ARG A 139 10.34 6.20 -4.13
CA ARG A 139 11.21 7.40 -4.06
C ARG A 139 12.54 7.26 -4.79
N GLY A 140 13.01 6.03 -5.03
CA GLY A 140 14.24 5.76 -5.79
C GLY A 140 14.17 6.32 -7.19
N ASP A 141 13.36 5.70 -8.06
CA ASP A 141 13.17 6.18 -9.44
C ASP A 141 12.50 7.55 -9.48
N LEU A 142 11.54 7.84 -8.60
CA LEU A 142 10.90 9.15 -8.58
C LEU A 142 11.91 10.27 -8.33
N GLY A 143 12.85 10.07 -7.40
CA GLY A 143 13.89 11.07 -7.11
C GLY A 143 14.90 11.26 -8.23
N MET A 144 14.91 10.36 -9.22
CA MET A 144 15.65 10.51 -10.46
C MET A 144 14.87 11.33 -11.50
N GLU A 145 13.55 11.21 -11.52
CA GLU A 145 12.68 11.78 -12.55
C GLU A 145 12.17 13.20 -12.22
N ILE A 146 12.10 13.58 -10.94
CA ILE A 146 11.72 14.94 -10.51
C ILE A 146 12.86 15.59 -9.71
N PRO A 147 12.88 16.95 -9.59
CA PRO A 147 13.87 17.61 -8.74
C PRO A 147 13.84 17.05 -7.31
N ILE A 148 15.02 16.70 -6.78
CA ILE A 148 15.16 15.98 -5.50
C ILE A 148 14.49 16.74 -4.34
N GLU A 149 14.57 18.06 -4.37
CA GLU A 149 13.96 18.95 -3.38
C GLU A 149 12.42 18.96 -3.44
N LYS A 150 11.79 18.34 -4.43
CA LYS A 150 10.33 18.22 -4.57
C LYS A 150 9.78 16.84 -4.19
N ILE A 151 10.62 15.86 -3.91
CA ILE A 151 10.18 14.49 -3.57
C ILE A 151 9.26 14.50 -2.35
N PHE A 152 9.63 15.27 -1.31
CA PHE A 152 8.83 15.35 -0.09
C PHE A 152 7.41 15.87 -0.37
N LEU A 153 7.28 16.83 -1.29
CA LEU A 153 5.98 17.38 -1.69
C LEU A 153 5.15 16.32 -2.40
N ALA A 154 5.75 15.60 -3.35
CA ALA A 154 5.07 14.53 -4.07
C ALA A 154 4.59 13.43 -3.10
N GLN A 155 5.45 12.98 -2.18
CA GLN A 155 5.11 12.01 -1.14
C GLN A 155 3.90 12.47 -0.31
N LYS A 156 3.97 13.67 0.28
CA LYS A 156 2.92 14.18 1.17
C LYS A 156 1.59 14.31 0.45
N VAL A 157 1.59 14.82 -0.79
CA VAL A 157 0.37 14.96 -1.59
C VAL A 157 -0.22 13.59 -1.96
N MET A 158 0.60 12.63 -2.38
CA MET A 158 0.13 11.29 -2.74
C MET A 158 -0.45 10.57 -1.53
N VAL A 159 0.26 10.57 -0.39
CA VAL A 159 -0.21 9.96 0.87
C VAL A 159 -1.53 10.59 1.30
N TYR A 160 -1.63 11.93 1.29
CA TYR A 160 -2.86 12.64 1.64
C TYR A 160 -4.05 12.22 0.77
N LYS A 161 -3.87 12.17 -0.55
CA LYS A 161 -4.93 11.78 -1.49
C LYS A 161 -5.35 10.31 -1.32
N CYS A 162 -4.38 9.41 -1.10
CA CYS A 162 -4.65 8.01 -0.76
C CYS A 162 -5.50 7.88 0.51
N ASN A 163 -5.15 8.64 1.56
CA ASN A 163 -5.87 8.63 2.84
C ASN A 163 -7.33 9.05 2.68
N ILE A 164 -7.60 10.13 1.92
CA ILE A 164 -8.97 10.59 1.64
C ILE A 164 -9.78 9.52 0.90
N GLN A 165 -9.16 8.84 -0.08
CA GLN A 165 -9.83 7.80 -0.86
C GLN A 165 -9.92 6.45 -0.12
N GLY A 166 -9.25 6.31 1.04
CA GLY A 166 -9.18 5.04 1.77
C GLY A 166 -8.41 3.95 1.01
N LYS A 167 -7.46 4.34 0.16
CA LYS A 167 -6.59 3.41 -0.56
C LYS A 167 -5.24 3.34 0.17
N PRO A 168 -4.72 2.13 0.46
CA PRO A 168 -3.49 1.96 1.19
C PRO A 168 -2.30 2.51 0.41
N VAL A 169 -1.40 3.18 1.11
CA VAL A 169 -0.19 3.77 0.53
C VAL A 169 1.06 3.30 1.26
N VAL A 170 2.09 2.97 0.48
CA VAL A 170 3.39 2.52 0.95
C VAL A 170 4.43 3.58 0.64
N THR A 171 5.19 4.00 1.64
CA THR A 171 6.38 4.83 1.44
C THR A 171 7.59 3.89 1.31
N ALA A 172 8.34 4.02 0.22
CA ALA A 172 9.33 3.04 -0.17
C ALA A 172 10.69 3.64 -0.53
N THR A 173 11.70 2.76 -0.49
CA THR A 173 13.08 2.98 -0.92
C THR A 173 13.90 3.86 0.03
N GLN A 174 15.10 3.39 0.38
CA GLN A 174 16.11 4.10 1.17
C GLN A 174 15.61 4.63 2.53
N MET A 175 14.66 3.92 3.16
CA MET A 175 14.13 4.36 4.45
C MET A 175 15.16 4.17 5.56
N LEU A 176 15.90 3.06 5.54
CA LEU A 176 16.97 2.74 6.49
C LEU A 176 18.25 2.30 5.75
N GLU A 177 18.56 2.93 4.60
CA GLU A 177 19.59 2.49 3.64
C GLU A 177 20.95 2.17 4.28
N SER A 178 21.43 3.00 5.22
CA SER A 178 22.71 2.77 5.89
C SER A 178 22.77 1.43 6.62
N MET A 179 21.62 0.87 7.00
CA MET A 179 21.52 -0.43 7.68
C MET A 179 21.87 -1.63 6.81
N ILE A 180 22.07 -1.44 5.49
CA ILE A 180 22.70 -2.44 4.63
C ILE A 180 24.10 -2.79 5.15
N LYS A 181 24.85 -1.81 5.65
CA LYS A 181 26.26 -1.96 6.08
C LYS A 181 26.49 -1.64 7.56
N SER A 182 25.54 -0.99 8.22
CA SER A 182 25.64 -0.53 9.60
C SER A 182 24.58 -1.18 10.49
N PRO A 183 24.88 -1.54 11.75
CA PRO A 183 23.86 -2.06 12.67
C PRO A 183 22.90 -0.96 13.20
N ARG A 184 23.13 0.31 12.85
CA ARG A 184 22.27 1.44 13.28
C ARG A 184 21.99 2.37 12.11
N PRO A 185 20.75 2.90 12.01
CA PRO A 185 20.42 3.87 10.99
C PRO A 185 21.02 5.23 11.32
N THR A 186 21.02 6.12 10.33
CA THR A 186 21.29 7.53 10.56
C THR A 186 20.10 8.20 11.25
N ARG A 187 20.31 9.44 11.74
CA ARG A 187 19.23 10.22 12.36
C ARG A 187 18.23 10.68 11.30
N ALA A 188 18.71 10.93 10.08
CA ALA A 188 17.87 11.29 8.94
C ALA A 188 16.94 10.13 8.56
N GLU A 189 17.47 8.91 8.45
CA GLU A 189 16.69 7.69 8.19
C GLU A 189 15.63 7.43 9.26
N ALA A 190 16.00 7.52 10.54
CA ALA A 190 15.03 7.36 11.62
C ALA A 190 13.91 8.41 11.57
N THR A 191 14.26 9.66 11.24
CA THR A 191 13.31 10.77 11.10
C THR A 191 12.44 10.60 9.85
N ASP A 192 12.98 10.03 8.77
CA ASP A 192 12.26 9.76 7.53
C ASP A 192 11.17 8.70 7.73
N VAL A 193 11.49 7.59 8.39
CA VAL A 193 10.49 6.56 8.76
C VAL A 193 9.39 7.16 9.64
N ALA A 194 9.76 7.94 10.66
CA ALA A 194 8.79 8.59 11.53
C ALA A 194 7.88 9.55 10.75
N ASN A 195 8.44 10.40 9.89
CA ASN A 195 7.66 11.35 9.11
C ASN A 195 6.74 10.68 8.09
N ALA A 196 7.14 9.55 7.49
CA ALA A 196 6.25 8.79 6.61
C ALA A 196 5.01 8.28 7.35
N VAL A 197 5.17 7.84 8.60
CA VAL A 197 4.05 7.45 9.48
C VAL A 197 3.20 8.67 9.85
N LEU A 198 3.82 9.79 10.20
CA LEU A 198 3.10 11.03 10.55
C LEU A 198 2.35 11.64 9.36
N ASP A 199 2.86 11.48 8.14
CA ASP A 199 2.18 11.84 6.90
C ASP A 199 0.93 10.97 6.67
N GLY A 200 0.87 9.81 7.33
CA GLY A 200 -0.25 8.88 7.31
C GLY A 200 -0.06 7.73 6.33
N THR A 201 1.17 7.29 6.06
CA THR A 201 1.41 6.07 5.27
C THR A 201 0.75 4.85 5.94
N ASP A 202 0.31 3.87 5.16
CA ASP A 202 -0.19 2.60 5.70
C ASP A 202 0.93 1.60 5.96
N CYS A 203 1.93 1.61 5.06
CA CYS A 203 3.13 0.80 5.24
C CYS A 203 4.39 1.61 4.95
N VAL A 204 5.48 1.13 5.54
CA VAL A 204 6.85 1.50 5.23
C VAL A 204 7.56 0.27 4.66
N MET A 205 8.50 0.46 3.75
CA MET A 205 9.12 -0.65 3.02
C MET A 205 10.64 -0.61 3.10
N LEU A 206 11.23 -1.77 3.36
CA LEU A 206 12.67 -2.04 3.24
C LEU A 206 12.94 -2.72 1.88
N SER A 207 14.03 -2.35 1.23
CA SER A 207 14.46 -2.88 -0.07
C SER A 207 15.82 -3.58 0.06
N GLY A 208 16.92 -2.86 -0.16
CA GLY A 208 18.27 -3.43 -0.04
C GLY A 208 18.60 -3.85 1.38
N GLU A 209 18.03 -3.16 2.37
CA GLU A 209 18.26 -3.39 3.80
C GLU A 209 17.95 -4.83 4.22
N THR A 210 16.92 -5.44 3.65
CA THR A 210 16.49 -6.81 3.96
C THR A 210 16.84 -7.82 2.87
N ALA A 211 16.89 -7.39 1.60
CA ALA A 211 17.19 -8.28 0.48
C ALA A 211 18.66 -8.71 0.40
N ALA A 212 19.58 -7.80 0.74
CA ALA A 212 21.02 -8.04 0.63
C ALA A 212 21.86 -7.36 1.75
N GLY A 213 21.19 -6.81 2.77
CA GLY A 213 21.84 -6.12 3.89
C GLY A 213 22.47 -7.08 4.90
N ALA A 214 23.46 -6.58 5.65
CA ALA A 214 24.11 -7.33 6.71
C ALA A 214 23.27 -7.43 7.99
N TYR A 215 22.22 -6.60 8.15
CA TYR A 215 21.41 -6.50 9.37
C TYR A 215 19.88 -6.54 9.10
N PRO A 216 19.36 -7.54 8.36
CA PRO A 216 17.97 -7.55 7.90
C PRO A 216 16.96 -7.58 9.05
N GLU A 217 17.16 -8.43 10.06
CA GLU A 217 16.29 -8.53 11.24
C GLU A 217 16.31 -7.22 12.06
N LEU A 218 17.49 -6.66 12.27
CA LEU A 218 17.65 -5.43 13.05
C LEU A 218 17.05 -4.22 12.33
N ALA A 219 17.08 -4.19 10.98
CA ALA A 219 16.40 -3.17 10.19
C ALA A 219 14.87 -3.23 10.41
N VAL A 220 14.27 -4.43 10.37
CA VAL A 220 12.84 -4.62 10.64
C VAL A 220 12.47 -4.21 12.06
N LEU A 221 13.24 -4.66 13.07
CA LEU A 221 12.99 -4.31 14.47
C LEU A 221 13.14 -2.81 14.74
N THR A 222 14.12 -2.16 14.10
CA THR A 222 14.33 -0.72 14.20
C THR A 222 13.19 0.05 13.56
N MET A 223 12.78 -0.33 12.35
CA MET A 223 11.64 0.27 11.65
C MET A 223 10.35 0.15 12.48
N ALA A 224 10.08 -1.03 13.04
CA ALA A 224 8.90 -1.25 13.89
C ALA A 224 8.90 -0.34 15.14
N LYS A 225 10.05 -0.19 15.82
CA LYS A 225 10.16 0.71 16.99
C LYS A 225 9.87 2.16 16.62
N ILE A 226 10.39 2.63 15.49
CA ILE A 226 10.14 3.99 15.01
C ILE A 226 8.66 4.19 14.67
N CYS A 227 8.04 3.22 14.01
CA CYS A 227 6.61 3.28 13.68
C CYS A 227 5.75 3.38 14.94
N VAL A 228 5.99 2.53 15.94
CA VAL A 228 5.23 2.56 17.21
C VAL A 228 5.36 3.92 17.90
N GLU A 229 6.58 4.47 17.96
CA GLU A 229 6.81 5.79 18.57
C GLU A 229 6.05 6.88 17.80
N ALA A 230 6.16 6.93 16.47
CA ALA A 230 5.47 7.91 15.64
C ALA A 230 3.94 7.81 15.77
N GLU A 231 3.38 6.59 15.75
CA GLU A 231 1.95 6.35 15.95
C GLU A 231 1.44 6.83 17.30
N SER A 232 2.26 6.77 18.35
CA SER A 232 1.88 7.23 19.69
C SER A 232 1.72 8.75 19.81
N THR A 233 2.29 9.52 18.87
CA THR A 233 2.29 11.00 18.90
C THR A 233 1.15 11.65 18.12
N LEU A 234 0.39 10.86 17.35
CA LEU A 234 -0.69 11.37 16.49
C LEU A 234 -1.93 11.76 17.32
N ASP A 235 -2.49 12.93 17.02
CA ASP A 235 -3.85 13.27 17.45
C ASP A 235 -4.87 12.60 16.51
N TYR A 236 -5.28 11.39 16.87
CA TYR A 236 -6.27 10.63 16.08
C TYR A 236 -7.65 11.31 16.01
N GLY A 237 -7.98 12.20 16.94
CA GLY A 237 -9.22 12.99 16.86
C GLY A 237 -9.17 13.98 15.70
N ASP A 238 -8.06 14.68 15.55
CA ASP A 238 -7.82 15.59 14.43
C ASP A 238 -7.68 14.83 13.09
N VAL A 239 -6.93 13.72 13.08
CA VAL A 239 -6.81 12.86 11.88
C VAL A 239 -8.19 12.38 11.41
N PHE A 240 -9.02 11.87 12.32
CA PHE A 240 -10.39 11.43 12.00
C PHE A 240 -11.22 12.57 11.41
N LYS A 241 -11.16 13.77 12.02
CA LYS A 241 -11.90 14.95 11.55
C LYS A 241 -11.51 15.34 10.13
N ARG A 242 -10.20 15.40 9.82
CA ARG A 242 -9.71 15.75 8.48
C ARG A 242 -10.18 14.77 7.40
N VAL A 243 -10.19 13.47 7.69
CA VAL A 243 -10.70 12.44 6.77
C VAL A 243 -12.22 12.59 6.58
N MET A 244 -12.96 12.87 7.66
CA MET A 244 -14.40 13.11 7.60
C MET A 244 -14.78 14.33 6.76
N GLU A 245 -14.03 15.43 6.85
CA GLU A 245 -14.26 16.67 6.07
C GLU A 245 -14.19 16.44 4.55
N HIS A 246 -13.45 15.43 4.10
CA HIS A 246 -13.28 15.09 2.69
C HIS A 246 -14.06 13.84 2.26
N SER A 247 -14.84 13.25 3.15
CA SER A 247 -15.66 12.09 2.84
C SER A 247 -16.91 12.48 2.03
N PRO A 248 -17.40 11.63 1.11
CA PRO A 248 -18.51 11.97 0.24
C PRO A 248 -19.81 12.18 1.02
N VAL A 249 -20.67 13.10 0.56
CA VAL A 249 -22.01 13.32 1.11
C VAL A 249 -23.03 13.31 -0.05
N PRO A 250 -24.01 12.38 -0.07
CA PRO A 250 -24.25 11.34 0.93
C PRO A 250 -23.20 10.20 0.87
N MET A 251 -22.86 9.65 2.04
CA MET A 251 -22.02 8.45 2.14
C MET A 251 -22.81 7.20 1.75
N SER A 252 -22.09 6.16 1.29
CA SER A 252 -22.68 4.82 1.21
C SER A 252 -23.08 4.30 2.61
N PRO A 253 -24.06 3.39 2.74
CA PRO A 253 -24.42 2.83 4.04
C PRO A 253 -23.24 2.21 4.80
N LEU A 254 -22.35 1.50 4.09
CA LEU A 254 -21.20 0.84 4.69
C LEU A 254 -20.15 1.83 5.21
N GLU A 255 -19.89 2.91 4.46
CA GLU A 255 -18.96 3.97 4.84
C GLU A 255 -19.50 4.81 6.01
N SER A 256 -20.81 5.09 6.01
CA SER A 256 -21.50 5.76 7.13
C SER A 256 -21.41 4.95 8.43
N LEU A 257 -21.52 3.62 8.34
CA LEU A 257 -21.33 2.72 9.48
C LEU A 257 -19.87 2.63 9.92
N ALA A 258 -18.92 2.53 8.98
CA ALA A 258 -17.50 2.47 9.31
C ALA A 258 -17.02 3.73 10.04
N SER A 259 -17.35 4.92 9.51
CA SER A 259 -17.04 6.20 10.18
C SER A 259 -17.73 6.30 11.55
N SER A 260 -18.98 5.87 11.66
CA SER A 260 -19.71 5.88 12.93
C SER A 260 -19.15 4.88 13.95
N ALA A 261 -18.63 3.74 13.52
CA ALA A 261 -17.95 2.78 14.38
C ALA A 261 -16.66 3.38 14.96
N VAL A 262 -15.84 4.04 14.14
CA VAL A 262 -14.63 4.74 14.62
C VAL A 262 -14.99 5.87 15.59
N ARG A 263 -15.99 6.69 15.25
CA ARG A 263 -16.48 7.74 16.15
C ARG A 263 -16.99 7.17 17.47
N THR A 264 -17.71 6.05 17.44
CA THR A 264 -18.21 5.37 18.64
C THR A 264 -17.05 4.84 19.47
N ALA A 265 -16.03 4.23 18.84
CA ALA A 265 -14.85 3.71 19.52
C ALA A 265 -14.04 4.82 20.20
N ASN A 266 -13.87 5.96 19.54
CA ASN A 266 -13.23 7.14 20.11
C ASN A 266 -14.00 7.67 21.32
N SER A 267 -15.32 7.82 21.21
CA SER A 267 -16.18 8.31 22.31
C SER A 267 -16.23 7.36 23.50
N ALA A 268 -16.30 6.05 23.24
CA ALA A 268 -16.34 5.01 24.27
C ALA A 268 -14.97 4.67 24.85
N ARG A 269 -13.89 5.27 24.31
CA ARG A 269 -12.49 4.93 24.62
C ARG A 269 -12.26 3.41 24.53
N ALA A 270 -12.74 2.81 23.45
CA ALA A 270 -12.67 1.38 23.24
C ALA A 270 -11.21 0.90 23.13
N ALA A 271 -10.92 -0.27 23.68
CA ALA A 271 -9.61 -0.90 23.61
C ALA A 271 -9.27 -1.38 22.19
N LEU A 272 -10.29 -1.80 21.43
CA LEU A 272 -10.17 -2.18 20.03
C LEU A 272 -11.51 -2.04 19.28
N ILE A 273 -11.42 -2.03 17.94
CA ILE A 273 -12.56 -2.23 17.05
C ILE A 273 -12.50 -3.65 16.50
N LEU A 274 -13.59 -4.39 16.60
CA LEU A 274 -13.73 -5.73 16.04
C LEU A 274 -14.60 -5.65 14.79
N VAL A 275 -14.09 -6.12 13.66
CA VAL A 275 -14.86 -6.11 12.40
C VAL A 275 -15.00 -7.54 11.89
N LEU A 276 -16.23 -8.05 11.83
CA LEU A 276 -16.50 -9.30 11.12
C LEU A 276 -16.64 -8.99 9.63
N THR A 277 -15.83 -9.64 8.80
CA THR A 277 -15.80 -9.39 7.36
C THR A 277 -15.62 -10.66 6.55
N ARG A 278 -16.23 -10.73 5.37
CA ARG A 278 -16.00 -11.83 4.41
C ARG A 278 -14.97 -11.40 3.36
N GLY A 279 -15.25 -10.31 2.64
CA GLY A 279 -14.39 -9.77 1.58
C GLY A 279 -13.39 -8.69 2.01
N GLY A 280 -13.33 -8.33 3.30
CA GLY A 280 -12.41 -7.33 3.84
C GLY A 280 -12.86 -5.87 3.70
N SER A 281 -13.81 -5.55 2.81
CA SER A 281 -14.20 -4.16 2.50
C SER A 281 -14.64 -3.34 3.71
N THR A 282 -15.39 -3.94 4.64
CA THR A 282 -15.81 -3.26 5.88
C THR A 282 -14.62 -2.85 6.74
N ALA A 283 -13.64 -3.75 6.93
CA ALA A 283 -12.47 -3.48 7.73
C ALA A 283 -11.60 -2.39 7.08
N LYS A 284 -11.44 -2.44 5.76
CA LYS A 284 -10.72 -1.40 4.98
C LYS A 284 -11.35 -0.01 5.16
N LEU A 285 -12.69 0.07 5.14
CA LEU A 285 -13.39 1.33 5.39
C LEU A 285 -13.24 1.82 6.83
N VAL A 286 -13.18 0.93 7.83
CA VAL A 286 -12.87 1.33 9.21
C VAL A 286 -11.45 1.88 9.29
N ALA A 287 -10.48 1.22 8.64
CA ALA A 287 -9.08 1.67 8.60
C ALA A 287 -8.89 3.03 7.92
N LYS A 288 -9.69 3.35 6.88
CA LYS A 288 -9.70 4.67 6.21
C LYS A 288 -9.85 5.82 7.22
N TYR A 289 -10.67 5.64 8.24
CA TYR A 289 -10.93 6.66 9.27
C TYR A 289 -9.87 6.71 10.39
N ARG A 290 -8.77 5.96 10.25
CA ARG A 290 -7.56 6.02 11.06
C ARG A 290 -7.84 6.03 12.59
N PRO A 291 -8.54 5.01 13.14
CA PRO A 291 -8.66 4.88 14.58
C PRO A 291 -7.27 4.80 15.25
N GLY A 292 -7.18 5.31 16.47
CA GLY A 292 -5.98 5.22 17.31
C GLY A 292 -5.82 3.87 18.02
N MET A 293 -6.89 3.08 18.07
CA MET A 293 -6.91 1.71 18.60
C MET A 293 -6.82 0.67 17.49
N PRO A 294 -6.31 -0.53 17.77
CA PRO A 294 -6.23 -1.60 16.78
C PRO A 294 -7.60 -2.03 16.26
N ILE A 295 -7.63 -2.51 15.01
CA ILE A 295 -8.80 -3.05 14.35
C ILE A 295 -8.59 -4.56 14.14
N LEU A 296 -9.26 -5.39 14.93
CA LEU A 296 -9.24 -6.83 14.76
C LEU A 296 -10.21 -7.20 13.62
N SER A 297 -9.65 -7.51 12.45
CA SER A 297 -10.40 -7.88 11.24
C SER A 297 -10.59 -9.40 11.20
N VAL A 298 -11.75 -9.85 11.68
CA VAL A 298 -12.09 -11.27 11.71
C VAL A 298 -12.64 -11.67 10.35
N VAL A 299 -11.84 -12.41 9.59
CA VAL A 299 -12.21 -12.90 8.26
C VAL A 299 -12.99 -14.20 8.43
N VAL A 300 -14.28 -14.13 8.13
CA VAL A 300 -15.22 -15.25 8.22
C VAL A 300 -15.32 -15.91 6.85
N PRO A 301 -14.89 -17.17 6.69
CA PRO A 301 -14.99 -17.86 5.42
C PRO A 301 -16.44 -18.05 4.98
N GLU A 302 -16.69 -17.92 3.68
CA GLU A 302 -17.95 -18.28 3.06
C GLU A 302 -17.89 -19.72 2.59
N ILE A 303 -18.66 -20.59 3.26
CA ILE A 303 -18.85 -21.98 2.86
C ILE A 303 -20.07 -22.05 1.95
N LYS A 304 -19.89 -22.51 0.72
CA LYS A 304 -20.97 -22.82 -0.22
C LYS A 304 -21.05 -24.32 -0.37
N THR A 305 -22.22 -24.88 -0.11
CA THR A 305 -22.54 -26.28 -0.39
C THR A 305 -23.62 -26.31 -1.46
N ASP A 306 -23.39 -27.07 -2.51
CA ASP A 306 -24.48 -27.72 -3.20
C ASP A 306 -24.58 -29.16 -2.64
N SER A 307 -25.68 -29.87 -2.90
CA SER A 307 -25.98 -31.15 -2.24
C SER A 307 -24.91 -32.25 -2.42
N PHE A 308 -23.89 -32.03 -3.25
CA PHE A 308 -22.82 -32.98 -3.57
C PHE A 308 -21.40 -32.43 -3.30
N ASP A 309 -21.18 -31.12 -3.44
CA ASP A 309 -19.88 -30.47 -3.27
C ASP A 309 -19.93 -29.31 -2.27
N TRP A 310 -18.81 -29.07 -1.60
CA TRP A 310 -18.62 -27.88 -0.79
C TRP A 310 -17.37 -27.12 -1.22
N SER A 311 -17.42 -25.79 -1.09
CA SER A 311 -16.29 -24.89 -1.32
C SER A 311 -16.20 -23.87 -0.19
N CYS A 312 -14.99 -23.44 0.11
CA CYS A 312 -14.70 -22.42 1.11
C CYS A 312 -14.02 -21.22 0.42
N SER A 313 -14.41 -20.00 0.80
CA SER A 313 -13.75 -18.79 0.30
C SER A 313 -12.26 -18.76 0.69
N ASN A 314 -11.47 -18.07 -0.13
CA ASN A 314 -10.03 -17.92 0.09
C ASN A 314 -9.71 -17.03 1.31
N GLU A 315 -8.48 -17.14 1.80
CA GLU A 315 -7.91 -16.32 2.88
C GLU A 315 -7.36 -14.98 2.40
N ALA A 316 -7.46 -14.67 1.10
CA ALA A 316 -6.90 -13.45 0.52
C ALA A 316 -7.39 -12.17 1.21
N PRO A 317 -8.66 -12.04 1.66
CA PRO A 317 -9.11 -10.89 2.44
C PRO A 317 -8.26 -10.64 3.70
N ALA A 318 -7.79 -11.69 4.40
CA ALA A 318 -6.93 -11.55 5.57
C ALA A 318 -5.52 -11.08 5.17
N ARG A 319 -4.93 -11.65 4.12
CA ARG A 319 -3.60 -11.24 3.64
C ARG A 319 -3.62 -9.82 3.08
N HIS A 320 -4.67 -9.44 2.36
CA HIS A 320 -4.89 -8.08 1.87
C HIS A 320 -5.06 -7.05 2.98
N SER A 321 -5.51 -7.44 4.17
CA SER A 321 -5.62 -6.51 5.31
C SER A 321 -4.26 -6.01 5.80
N LEU A 322 -3.18 -6.75 5.56
CA LEU A 322 -1.84 -6.43 6.08
C LEU A 322 -1.25 -5.13 5.51
N ILE A 323 -1.79 -4.60 4.41
CA ILE A 323 -1.34 -3.31 3.85
C ILE A 323 -2.18 -2.11 4.29
N PHE A 324 -3.14 -2.30 5.19
CA PHE A 324 -3.97 -1.23 5.73
C PHE A 324 -3.55 -0.95 7.17
N ARG A 325 -3.35 0.32 7.51
CA ARG A 325 -2.96 0.69 8.87
C ARG A 325 -3.97 0.22 9.91
N GLY A 326 -3.46 -0.36 10.98
CA GLY A 326 -4.25 -0.76 12.15
C GLY A 326 -5.07 -2.03 11.98
N LEU A 327 -5.15 -2.61 10.77
CA LEU A 327 -5.82 -3.90 10.57
C LEU A 327 -4.93 -5.05 11.06
N LEU A 328 -5.48 -5.83 11.98
CA LEU A 328 -4.91 -7.07 12.46
C LEU A 328 -5.83 -8.22 12.01
N PRO A 329 -5.47 -8.97 10.95
CA PRO A 329 -6.33 -10.02 10.44
C PRO A 329 -6.36 -11.23 11.37
N LEU A 330 -7.54 -11.80 11.56
CA LEU A 330 -7.77 -13.05 12.28
C LEU A 330 -8.65 -13.96 11.41
N LEU A 331 -8.15 -15.14 11.05
CA LEU A 331 -8.96 -16.14 10.36
C LEU A 331 -9.87 -16.84 11.35
N TYR A 332 -11.18 -16.82 11.09
CA TYR A 332 -12.15 -17.58 11.86
C TYR A 332 -12.31 -18.97 11.26
N ALA A 333 -12.00 -20.02 12.01
CA ALA A 333 -12.08 -21.41 11.53
C ALA A 333 -13.52 -21.92 11.37
N GLY A 334 -14.53 -21.16 11.80
CA GLY A 334 -15.94 -21.56 11.67
C GLY A 334 -16.34 -22.70 12.61
N SER A 335 -17.64 -22.84 12.79
CA SER A 335 -18.33 -23.97 13.42
C SER A 335 -19.41 -24.42 12.44
N ALA A 336 -19.46 -25.71 12.10
CA ALA A 336 -20.43 -26.26 11.14
C ALA A 336 -21.82 -26.39 11.79
N ARG A 337 -22.48 -25.26 12.09
CA ARG A 337 -23.77 -25.21 12.80
C ARG A 337 -24.88 -24.50 12.03
N ALA A 338 -26.11 -24.70 12.50
CA ALA A 338 -27.36 -24.59 11.75
C ALA A 338 -27.90 -23.17 11.50
N SER A 339 -27.41 -22.12 12.19
CA SER A 339 -27.94 -20.75 12.02
C SER A 339 -26.86 -19.66 11.87
N HIS A 340 -27.16 -18.62 11.09
CA HIS A 340 -26.26 -17.48 10.85
C HIS A 340 -26.07 -16.55 12.07
N GLU A 341 -27.01 -16.56 13.02
CA GLU A 341 -26.95 -15.69 14.20
C GLU A 341 -26.06 -16.29 15.29
N GLU A 342 -26.21 -17.58 15.60
CA GLU A 342 -25.35 -18.29 16.56
C GLU A 342 -23.88 -18.25 16.13
N THR A 343 -23.61 -18.39 14.82
CA THR A 343 -22.26 -18.30 14.26
C THR A 343 -21.62 -16.91 14.38
N THR A 344 -22.43 -15.84 14.47
CA THR A 344 -21.94 -14.47 14.60
C THR A 344 -21.50 -14.17 16.03
N GLU A 345 -22.30 -14.54 17.03
CA GLU A 345 -21.94 -14.36 18.44
C GLU A 345 -20.73 -15.24 18.82
N GLU A 346 -20.66 -16.48 18.35
CA GLU A 346 -19.49 -17.35 18.53
C GLU A 346 -18.22 -16.71 17.95
N ALA A 347 -18.31 -16.09 16.76
CA ALA A 347 -17.17 -15.40 16.14
C ALA A 347 -16.74 -14.16 16.92
N LEU A 348 -17.69 -13.39 17.48
CA LEU A 348 -17.38 -12.25 18.35
C LEU A 348 -16.71 -12.71 19.65
N GLU A 349 -17.23 -13.75 20.29
CA GLU A 349 -16.64 -14.31 21.51
C GLU A 349 -15.23 -14.84 21.25
N PHE A 350 -15.04 -15.64 20.19
CA PHE A 350 -13.73 -16.13 19.76
C PHE A 350 -12.73 -14.99 19.58
N ALA A 351 -13.13 -13.92 18.88
CA ALA A 351 -12.29 -12.77 18.62
C ALA A 351 -11.95 -11.99 19.90
N ILE A 352 -12.90 -11.86 20.85
CA ILE A 352 -12.64 -11.24 22.16
C ILE A 352 -11.66 -12.10 22.98
N GLN A 353 -11.82 -13.43 23.00
CA GLN A 353 -10.88 -14.32 23.70
C GLN A 353 -9.48 -14.26 23.08
N HIS A 354 -9.39 -14.21 21.74
CA HIS A 354 -8.13 -14.00 21.04
C HIS A 354 -7.49 -12.66 21.43
N ALA A 355 -8.26 -11.57 21.43
CA ALA A 355 -7.79 -10.24 21.81
C ALA A 355 -7.28 -10.22 23.26
N LYS A 356 -7.98 -10.86 24.20
CA LYS A 356 -7.53 -11.03 25.60
C LYS A 356 -6.22 -11.79 25.68
N ALA A 357 -6.11 -12.93 24.98
CA ALA A 357 -4.90 -13.76 24.98
C ALA A 357 -3.67 -13.03 24.39
N LYS A 358 -3.89 -12.11 23.45
CA LYS A 358 -2.86 -11.25 22.87
C LYS A 358 -2.60 -9.96 23.67
N GLY A 359 -3.30 -9.73 24.78
CA GLY A 359 -3.15 -8.53 25.60
C GLY A 359 -3.69 -7.25 24.96
N MET A 360 -4.56 -7.37 23.94
CA MET A 360 -5.16 -6.22 23.24
C MET A 360 -6.33 -5.60 24.02
N CYS A 361 -6.97 -6.37 24.89
CA CYS A 361 -7.99 -5.89 25.82
C CYS A 361 -7.98 -6.72 27.11
N LYS A 362 -8.60 -6.18 28.16
CA LYS A 362 -8.78 -6.83 29.46
C LYS A 362 -10.22 -6.73 29.92
N LYS A 363 -10.55 -7.51 30.96
CA LYS A 363 -11.87 -7.47 31.60
C LYS A 363 -12.24 -6.04 32.01
N GLY A 364 -13.45 -5.62 31.66
CA GLY A 364 -13.97 -4.28 31.89
C GLY A 364 -13.71 -3.28 30.76
N ASP A 365 -12.87 -3.59 29.79
CA ASP A 365 -12.67 -2.72 28.62
C ASP A 365 -13.89 -2.73 27.70
N SER A 366 -14.12 -1.60 27.02
CA SER A 366 -15.10 -1.48 25.94
C SER A 366 -14.51 -1.94 24.61
N VAL A 367 -15.27 -2.69 23.82
CA VAL A 367 -14.95 -3.09 22.44
C VAL A 367 -16.09 -2.64 21.53
N VAL A 368 -15.76 -2.01 20.40
CA VAL A 368 -16.77 -1.69 19.38
C VAL A 368 -16.75 -2.76 18.30
N ALA A 369 -17.84 -3.49 18.16
CA ALA A 369 -17.99 -4.53 17.15
C ALA A 369 -18.86 -4.06 15.97
N LEU A 370 -18.39 -4.31 14.75
CA LEU A 370 -19.10 -4.02 13.50
C LEU A 370 -19.32 -5.34 12.74
N HIS A 371 -20.58 -5.69 12.49
CA HIS A 371 -20.94 -6.91 11.77
C HIS A 371 -22.29 -6.76 11.03
N ARG A 372 -22.75 -7.84 10.38
CA ARG A 372 -24.06 -7.88 9.71
C ARG A 372 -25.00 -8.84 10.44
N ILE A 373 -26.30 -8.55 10.37
CA ILE A 373 -27.40 -9.44 10.78
C ILE A 373 -28.42 -9.42 9.64
N GLY A 374 -28.56 -10.53 8.92
CA GLY A 374 -29.33 -10.57 7.68
C GLY A 374 -28.82 -9.51 6.68
N THR A 375 -29.70 -8.59 6.27
CA THR A 375 -29.37 -7.47 5.39
C THR A 375 -28.84 -6.24 6.13
N ALA A 376 -29.12 -6.13 7.43
CA ALA A 376 -28.72 -5.01 8.27
C ALA A 376 -27.24 -5.08 8.65
N SER A 377 -26.66 -3.92 8.93
CA SER A 377 -25.29 -3.79 9.46
C SER A 377 -25.36 -3.05 10.78
N VAL A 378 -24.63 -3.55 11.78
CA VAL A 378 -24.86 -3.25 13.20
C VAL A 378 -23.55 -2.86 13.86
N ILE A 379 -23.59 -1.81 14.69
CA ILE A 379 -22.52 -1.43 15.61
C ILE A 379 -22.97 -1.81 17.02
N LYS A 380 -22.14 -2.58 17.73
CA LYS A 380 -22.34 -2.93 19.15
C LYS A 380 -21.20 -2.37 19.99
N ILE A 381 -21.51 -1.89 21.18
CA ILE A 381 -20.52 -1.65 22.24
C ILE A 381 -20.62 -2.84 23.19
N LEU A 382 -19.53 -3.59 23.32
CA LEU A 382 -19.43 -4.78 24.16
C LEU A 382 -18.49 -4.47 25.33
N THR A 383 -18.81 -4.97 26.52
CA THR A 383 -17.88 -4.96 27.66
C THR A 383 -17.21 -6.32 27.74
N VAL A 384 -15.88 -6.33 27.86
CA VAL A 384 -15.11 -7.57 27.97
C VAL A 384 -15.34 -8.20 29.34
N ASN A 385 -15.84 -9.45 29.37
CA ASN A 385 -16.16 -10.20 30.58
C ASN A 385 -14.96 -10.90 31.24
#